data_AF-A0A183PZR2-F1
#
_entry.id   AF-A0A183PZR2-F1
#
_cell.length_a   1.000
_cell.length_b   1.000
_cell.length_c   1.000
_cell.angle_alpha   90.00
_cell.angle_beta   90.00
_cell.angle_gamma   90.00
#
_symmetry.space_group_name_H-M   'P 1'
#
loop_
_entity.id
_entity.type
_entity.pdbx_description
1 polymer ?
#
loop_
_entity_poly.entity_id
_entity_poly.type
_entity_poly.pdbx_seq_one_letter_code
_entity_poly.pdbx_strand_id
1 'polypeptide(L)'
;MSFFIRSIVNRSFKIHQEVSLDPTYLSILNLNTSGELSLHSDITCEQLNSVEADVFWCTSHLLDTIQDNYTFAQPGLQNNVKMLASLIERIDTKLYQHFIQNDVEFLQFAFRWMNNLLIRELPLRCIIRLWDTYMVS
;
A
#
# COMPACT_ATOMS: atom_id res chain seq x y z
N MET A 1 15.57 6.19 2.95
CA MET A 1 15.01 4.84 2.71
C MET A 1 13.64 4.80 3.37
N SER A 2 12.60 4.41 2.62
CA SER A 2 11.20 4.41 3.11
C SER A 2 11.05 3.48 4.32
N PHE A 3 10.12 3.81 5.22
CA PHE A 3 9.86 3.04 6.44
C PHE A 3 9.33 1.63 6.13
N PHE A 4 8.60 1.43 5.04
CA PHE A 4 8.15 0.15 4.50
C PHE A 4 9.32 -0.71 4.02
N ILE A 5 10.22 -0.14 3.22
CA ILE A 5 11.47 -0.83 2.85
C ILE A 5 12.31 -1.12 4.08
N ARG A 6 12.37 -0.19 5.03
CA ARG A 6 13.08 -0.37 6.30
C ARG A 6 12.39 -1.39 7.22
N SER A 7 11.07 -1.56 7.15
CA SER A 7 10.30 -2.53 7.93
C SER A 7 10.43 -3.93 7.36
N ILE A 8 10.42 -4.06 6.03
CA ILE A 8 10.83 -5.28 5.30
C ILE A 8 12.25 -5.66 5.74
N VAL A 9 13.20 -4.73 5.68
CA VAL A 9 14.60 -4.99 6.04
C VAL A 9 14.81 -5.22 7.56
N ASN A 10 14.04 -4.57 8.44
CA ASN A 10 14.22 -4.67 9.90
C ASN A 10 13.43 -5.83 10.54
N ARG A 11 12.37 -6.37 9.93
CA ARG A 11 11.59 -7.45 10.55
C ARG A 11 12.29 -8.82 10.43
N SER A 12 13.11 -9.01 9.39
CA SER A 12 14.07 -10.12 9.32
C SER A 12 15.00 -10.17 10.56
N PHE A 13 15.28 -9.02 11.19
CA PHE A 13 16.11 -8.88 12.38
C PHE A 13 15.46 -9.32 13.71
N LYS A 14 14.14 -9.58 13.74
CA LYS A 14 13.41 -9.94 14.99
C LYS A 14 12.96 -11.39 15.05
N ILE A 15 12.96 -12.13 13.94
CA ILE A 15 12.54 -13.54 13.89
C ILE A 15 13.76 -14.49 14.01
N HIS A 16 14.96 -14.04 13.62
CA HIS A 16 16.19 -14.79 13.81
C HIS A 16 17.20 -14.00 14.64
N GLN A 17 17.49 -14.54 15.82
CA GLN A 17 18.60 -14.16 16.68
C GLN A 17 19.92 -14.26 15.87
N GLU A 18 20.72 -13.19 15.87
CA GLU A 18 22.07 -13.10 15.28
C GLU A 18 22.22 -13.50 13.81
N VAL A 19 21.65 -12.72 12.89
CA VAL A 19 22.23 -12.60 11.54
C VAL A 19 22.74 -11.18 11.38
N SER A 20 24.05 -11.03 11.44
CA SER A 20 24.78 -9.84 11.04
C SER A 20 24.15 -9.25 9.78
N LEU A 21 23.78 -7.97 9.82
CA LEU A 21 23.38 -7.19 8.65
C LEU A 21 24.46 -7.36 7.57
N ASP A 22 24.23 -8.24 6.61
CA ASP A 22 25.05 -8.23 5.41
C ASP A 22 24.61 -6.98 4.62
N PRO A 23 25.48 -5.99 4.40
CA PRO A 23 25.14 -4.73 3.72
C PRO A 23 24.55 -4.93 2.31
N THR A 24 24.63 -6.15 1.77
CA THR A 24 24.04 -6.62 0.51
C THR A 24 22.50 -6.65 0.50
N TYR A 25 21.82 -6.78 1.66
CA TYR A 25 20.34 -6.75 1.71
C TYR A 25 19.74 -5.42 1.23
N LEU A 26 20.46 -4.31 1.45
CA LEU A 26 20.06 -2.99 0.98
C LEU A 26 20.19 -2.85 -0.55
N SER A 27 20.91 -3.76 -1.20
CA SER A 27 21.19 -3.71 -2.65
C SER A 27 20.16 -4.46 -3.50
N ILE A 28 19.32 -5.34 -2.92
CA ILE A 28 18.39 -6.20 -3.66
C ILE A 28 17.29 -5.41 -4.40
N LEU A 29 16.91 -4.23 -3.87
CA LEU A 29 15.85 -3.38 -4.41
C LEU A 29 16.41 -2.00 -4.76
N ASN A 30 16.88 -1.84 -6.00
CA ASN A 30 17.15 -0.50 -6.53
C ASN A 30 15.84 0.07 -7.11
N LEU A 31 15.23 1.01 -6.37
CA LEU A 31 14.26 1.94 -6.94
C LEU A 31 15.06 2.97 -7.74
N ASN A 32 15.10 2.80 -9.06
CA ASN A 32 15.72 3.80 -9.91
C ASN A 32 14.92 5.12 -9.82
N THR A 33 15.51 6.23 -10.24
CA THR A 33 14.88 7.56 -10.21
C THR A 33 13.55 7.61 -11.00
N SER A 34 13.34 6.64 -11.91
CA SER A 34 12.14 6.44 -12.72
C SER A 34 11.01 5.69 -12.01
N GLY A 35 11.29 5.01 -10.89
CA GLY A 35 10.33 4.22 -10.12
C GLY A 35 10.17 2.76 -10.57
N GLU A 36 11.10 2.24 -11.38
CA GLU A 36 11.15 0.81 -11.71
C GLU A 36 11.92 0.04 -10.63
N LEU A 37 11.42 -1.15 -10.33
CA LEU A 37 12.07 -2.13 -9.47
C LEU A 37 12.98 -3.00 -10.34
N SER A 38 14.27 -3.00 -10.04
CA SER A 38 15.24 -3.91 -10.66
C SER A 38 15.84 -4.83 -9.59
N LEU A 39 15.82 -6.13 -9.88
CA LEU A 39 16.51 -7.15 -9.09
C LEU A 39 17.94 -7.26 -9.63
N HIS A 40 18.93 -7.33 -8.73
CA HIS A 40 20.29 -7.70 -9.14
C HIS A 40 20.32 -9.17 -9.55
N SER A 41 21.22 -9.52 -10.48
CA SER A 41 21.27 -10.83 -11.13
C SER A 41 21.71 -11.98 -10.22
N ASP A 42 22.27 -11.70 -9.04
CA ASP A 42 22.84 -12.70 -8.14
C ASP A 42 22.11 -12.75 -6.80
N ILE A 43 20.83 -13.15 -6.81
CA ILE A 43 20.02 -13.37 -5.59
C ILE A 43 19.95 -14.86 -5.29
N THR A 44 20.29 -15.23 -4.05
CA THR A 44 20.16 -16.61 -3.58
C THR A 44 18.70 -16.97 -3.25
N CYS A 45 18.35 -18.26 -3.31
CA CYS A 45 17.00 -18.71 -2.93
C CYS A 45 16.64 -18.35 -1.48
N GLU A 46 17.63 -18.34 -0.57
CA GLU A 46 17.42 -17.97 0.84
C GLU A 46 17.05 -16.48 1.00
N GLN A 47 17.73 -15.59 0.27
CA GLN A 47 17.39 -14.17 0.24
C GLN A 47 16.00 -13.94 -0.34
N LEU A 48 15.63 -14.66 -1.41
CA LEU A 48 14.30 -14.55 -2.01
C LEU A 48 13.20 -14.98 -1.03
N ASN A 49 13.38 -16.10 -0.32
CA ASN A 49 12.44 -16.58 0.68
C ASN A 49 12.29 -15.60 1.86
N SER A 50 13.39 -14.97 2.31
CA SER A 50 13.31 -13.94 3.35
C SER A 50 12.49 -12.73 2.87
N VAL A 51 12.75 -12.24 1.66
CA VAL A 51 12.01 -11.10 1.10
C VAL A 51 10.54 -11.44 0.92
N GLU A 52 10.21 -12.64 0.44
CA GLU A 52 8.83 -13.09 0.31
C GLU A 52 8.11 -13.11 1.67
N ALA A 53 8.76 -13.67 2.70
CA ALA A 53 8.20 -13.70 4.05
C ALA A 53 7.96 -12.29 4.61
N ASP A 54 8.91 -11.37 4.42
CA ASP A 54 8.78 -9.99 4.89
C ASP A 54 7.65 -9.24 4.16
N VAL A 55 7.52 -9.43 2.83
CA VAL A 55 6.43 -8.85 2.03
C VAL A 55 5.08 -9.40 2.45
N PHE A 56 4.98 -10.72 2.68
CA PHE A 56 3.77 -11.36 3.17
C PHE A 56 3.32 -10.73 4.49
N TRP A 57 4.21 -10.69 5.49
CA TRP A 57 3.89 -10.18 6.82
C TRP A 57 3.57 -8.68 6.85
N CYS A 58 4.28 -7.87 6.07
CA CYS A 58 3.99 -6.44 5.95
C CYS A 58 2.63 -6.21 5.31
N THR A 59 2.31 -6.98 4.25
CA THR A 59 1.02 -6.88 3.56
C THR A 59 -0.12 -7.36 4.45
N SER A 60 0.03 -8.49 5.15
CA SER A 60 -0.98 -8.97 6.11
C SER A 60 -1.28 -7.91 7.18
N HIS A 61 -0.25 -7.29 7.74
CA HIS A 61 -0.45 -6.25 8.75
C HIS A 61 -1.17 -5.01 8.21
N LEU A 62 -0.87 -4.60 6.97
CA LEU A 62 -1.60 -3.53 6.29
C LEU A 62 -3.07 -3.89 6.06
N LEU A 63 -3.36 -5.15 5.74
CA LEU A 63 -4.72 -5.63 5.47
C LEU A 63 -5.55 -5.85 6.73
N ASP A 64 -4.91 -6.03 7.90
CA ASP A 64 -5.61 -6.28 9.17
C ASP A 64 -6.60 -5.17 9.55
N THR A 65 -6.32 -3.93 9.17
CA THR A 65 -7.20 -2.79 9.48
C THR A 65 -8.35 -2.61 8.49
N ILE A 66 -8.36 -3.34 7.37
CA ILE A 66 -9.31 -3.17 6.26
C ILE A 66 -9.91 -4.50 5.79
N GLN A 67 -9.95 -5.50 6.66
CA GLN A 67 -10.44 -6.84 6.32
C GLN A 67 -11.90 -6.81 5.80
N ASP A 68 -12.72 -5.90 6.33
CA ASP A 68 -14.12 -5.69 5.94
C ASP A 68 -14.29 -5.26 4.47
N ASN A 69 -13.25 -4.71 3.84
CA ASN A 69 -13.23 -4.42 2.41
C ASN A 69 -13.26 -5.70 1.54
N TYR A 70 -12.77 -6.82 2.07
CA TYR A 70 -12.58 -8.07 1.33
C TYR A 70 -13.51 -9.21 1.79
N THR A 71 -14.39 -8.95 2.75
CA THR A 71 -15.42 -9.90 3.18
C THR A 71 -16.61 -9.94 2.20
N PHE A 72 -17.50 -10.92 2.38
CA PHE A 72 -18.69 -11.07 1.53
C PHE A 72 -19.52 -9.77 1.46
N ALA A 73 -19.96 -9.42 0.26
CA ALA A 73 -20.64 -8.16 -0.07
C ALA A 73 -19.81 -6.87 0.13
N GLN A 74 -18.57 -6.98 0.58
CA GLN A 74 -17.59 -5.88 0.72
C GLN A 74 -18.16 -4.63 1.42
N PRO A 75 -18.76 -4.78 2.62
CA PRO A 75 -19.40 -3.67 3.33
C PRO A 75 -18.42 -2.53 3.65
N GLY A 76 -17.14 -2.85 3.89
CA GLY A 76 -16.11 -1.84 4.14
C GLY A 76 -15.94 -0.88 2.97
N LEU A 77 -15.89 -1.40 1.73
CA LEU A 77 -15.73 -0.57 0.53
C LEU A 77 -16.94 0.34 0.33
N GLN A 78 -18.15 -0.18 0.54
CA GLN A 78 -19.36 0.62 0.42
C GLN A 78 -19.40 1.75 1.46
N ASN A 79 -19.01 1.46 2.70
CA ASN A 79 -18.93 2.44 3.77
C ASN A 79 -17.87 3.51 3.48
N ASN A 80 -16.69 3.11 3.01
CA ASN A 80 -15.62 4.02 2.65
C ASN A 80 -16.02 4.97 1.51
N VAL A 81 -16.71 4.47 0.48
CA VAL A 81 -17.23 5.28 -0.62
C VAL A 81 -18.29 6.28 -0.13
N LYS A 82 -19.22 5.86 0.73
CA LYS A 82 -20.22 6.75 1.34
C LYS A 82 -19.58 7.83 2.20
N MET A 83 -18.56 7.46 2.99
CA MET A 83 -17.83 8.39 3.83
C MET A 83 -17.07 9.42 3.00
N LEU A 84 -16.48 9.01 1.88
CA LEU A 84 -15.86 9.92 0.91
C LEU A 84 -16.89 10.90 0.33
N ALA A 85 -18.06 10.42 -0.10
CA ALA A 85 -19.10 11.28 -0.65
C ALA A 85 -19.56 12.34 0.37
N SER A 86 -19.82 11.94 1.62
CA SER A 86 -20.20 12.87 2.69
C SER A 86 -19.07 13.85 3.05
N LEU A 87 -17.82 13.41 2.99
CA LEU A 87 -16.67 14.28 3.23
C LEU A 87 -16.56 15.37 2.16
N ILE A 88 -16.70 15.00 0.89
CA ILE A 88 -16.64 15.95 -0.24
C ILE A 88 -17.82 16.92 -0.19
N GLU A 89 -19.03 16.45 0.11
CA GLU A 89 -20.20 17.32 0.28
C GLU A 89 -19.97 18.44 1.31
N ARG A 90 -19.32 18.09 2.43
CA ARG A 90 -19.02 19.02 3.53
C ARG A 90 -17.86 19.97 3.24
N ILE A 91 -16.83 19.52 2.53
CA ILE A 91 -15.63 20.32 2.26
C ILE A 91 -15.79 21.16 0.99
N ASP A 92 -16.33 20.57 -0.08
CA ASP A 92 -16.51 21.19 -1.39
C ASP A 92 -17.88 20.83 -1.98
N THR A 93 -18.90 21.53 -1.49
CA THR A 93 -20.27 21.35 -1.97
C THR A 93 -20.41 21.67 -3.47
N LYS A 94 -19.58 22.56 -4.03
CA LYS A 94 -19.65 22.90 -5.47
C LYS A 94 -19.23 21.68 -6.31
N LEU A 95 -18.14 21.02 -5.94
CA LEU A 95 -17.69 19.79 -6.59
C LEU A 95 -18.73 18.66 -6.43
N TYR A 96 -19.28 18.49 -5.23
CA TYR A 96 -20.31 17.48 -4.98
C TYR A 96 -21.55 17.67 -5.87
N GLN A 97 -22.07 18.90 -5.94
CA GLN A 97 -23.21 19.24 -6.80
C GLN A 97 -22.88 19.06 -8.29
N HIS A 98 -21.64 19.33 -8.69
CA HIS A 98 -21.21 19.07 -10.06
C HIS A 98 -21.27 17.57 -10.42
N PHE A 99 -20.87 16.67 -9.52
CA PHE A 99 -21.02 15.23 -9.77
C PHE A 99 -22.49 14.81 -9.90
N ILE A 100 -23.37 15.30 -9.03
CA ILE A 100 -24.81 15.02 -9.09
C ILE A 100 -25.41 15.51 -10.42
N GLN A 101 -25.07 16.74 -10.84
CA GLN A 101 -25.58 17.34 -12.08
C GLN A 101 -25.16 16.61 -13.35
N ASN A 102 -24.05 15.86 -13.29
CA ASN A 102 -23.53 15.09 -14.41
C ASN A 102 -23.81 13.58 -14.27
N ASP A 103 -24.69 13.17 -13.35
CA ASP A 103 -25.02 11.76 -13.08
C ASP A 103 -23.79 10.89 -12.77
N VAL A 104 -22.77 11.48 -12.13
CA VAL A 104 -21.54 10.78 -11.72
C VAL A 104 -21.70 10.27 -10.30
N GLU A 105 -21.81 8.96 -10.15
CA GLU A 105 -21.87 8.31 -8.85
C GLU A 105 -20.46 8.05 -8.29
N PHE A 106 -20.26 8.34 -7.01
CA PHE A 106 -18.97 8.09 -6.34
C PHE A 106 -18.49 6.64 -6.47
N LEU A 107 -19.40 5.68 -6.52
CA LEU A 107 -19.06 4.26 -6.67
C LEU A 107 -18.32 3.96 -7.98
N GLN A 108 -18.60 4.70 -9.06
CA GLN A 108 -18.02 4.46 -10.39
C GLN A 108 -16.49 4.65 -10.41
N PHE A 109 -15.95 5.56 -9.59
CA PHE A 109 -14.51 5.81 -9.52
C PHE A 109 -13.90 5.39 -8.17
N ALA A 110 -14.56 5.69 -7.05
CA ALA A 110 -13.97 5.53 -5.72
C ALA A 110 -13.89 4.07 -5.27
N PHE A 111 -14.73 3.17 -5.81
CA PHE A 111 -14.63 1.75 -5.52
C PHE A 111 -13.23 1.21 -5.85
N ARG A 112 -12.71 1.55 -7.04
CA ARG A 112 -11.37 1.12 -7.47
C ARG A 112 -10.28 1.71 -6.56
N TRP A 113 -10.45 2.95 -6.12
CA TRP A 113 -9.52 3.63 -5.23
C TRP A 113 -9.41 2.92 -3.89
N MET A 114 -10.55 2.60 -3.27
CA MET A 114 -10.60 1.94 -1.96
C MET A 114 -10.14 0.48 -2.04
N ASN A 115 -10.57 -0.26 -3.07
CA ASN A 115 -10.22 -1.67 -3.25
C ASN A 115 -8.71 -1.88 -3.48
N ASN A 116 -8.07 -0.96 -4.22
CA ASN A 116 -6.65 -1.07 -4.59
C ASN A 116 -5.75 -0.12 -3.80
N LEU A 117 -6.25 0.51 -2.72
CA LEU A 117 -5.49 1.46 -1.91
C LEU A 117 -4.72 2.50 -2.76
N LEU A 118 -5.38 3.03 -3.80
CA LEU A 118 -4.85 4.00 -4.75
C LEU A 118 -3.62 3.56 -5.59
N ILE A 119 -3.17 2.31 -5.52
CA ILE A 119 -2.00 1.80 -6.28
C ILE A 119 -2.13 2.04 -7.79
N ARG A 120 -3.37 2.06 -8.30
CA ARG A 120 -3.68 2.28 -9.72
C ARG A 120 -3.65 3.75 -10.15
N GLU A 121 -3.66 4.68 -9.20
CA GLU A 121 -3.78 6.12 -9.46
C GLU A 121 -2.46 6.88 -9.22
N LEU A 122 -1.50 6.27 -8.51
CA LEU A 122 -0.23 6.90 -8.15
C LEU A 122 0.97 6.06 -8.58
N PRO A 123 2.11 6.69 -8.95
CA PRO A 123 3.36 5.97 -9.21
C PRO A 123 3.84 5.18 -7.98
N LEU A 124 4.55 4.08 -8.20
CA LEU A 124 5.03 3.17 -7.15
C LEU A 124 5.78 3.90 -6.02
N ARG A 125 6.64 4.87 -6.34
CA ARG A 125 7.37 5.68 -5.33
C ARG A 125 6.43 6.42 -4.37
N CYS A 126 5.29 6.90 -4.87
CA CYS A 126 4.29 7.60 -4.07
C CYS A 126 3.51 6.63 -3.21
N ILE A 127 3.20 5.44 -3.74
CA ILE A 127 2.53 4.36 -3.00
C ILE A 127 3.38 3.90 -1.82
N ILE A 128 4.67 3.64 -2.05
CA ILE A 128 5.61 3.26 -0.98
C ILE A 128 5.62 4.33 0.13
N ARG A 129 5.68 5.61 -0.24
CA ARG A 129 5.65 6.71 0.73
C ARG A 129 4.29 6.87 1.44
N LEU A 130 3.19 6.59 0.75
CA LEU A 130 1.85 6.60 1.33
C LEU A 130 1.72 5.49 2.38
N TRP A 131 2.12 4.28 2.02
CA TRP A 131 2.08 3.11 2.90
C TRP A 131 2.99 3.23 4.11
N ASP A 132 4.14 3.90 4.00
CA ASP A 132 4.94 4.29 5.17
C ASP A 132 4.12 5.04 6.21
N THR A 133 3.19 5.89 5.78
CA THR A 133 2.35 6.69 6.69
C THR A 133 1.25 5.82 7.31
N TYR A 134 0.66 4.93 6.52
CA TYR A 134 -0.39 4.03 6.98
C TYR A 134 0.11 3.01 8.00
N MET A 135 1.33 2.50 7.85
CA MET A 135 1.88 1.47 8.76
C MET A 135 2.57 2.02 10.02
N VAL A 136 2.74 3.35 10.14
CA VAL A 136 3.27 3.98 11.37
C VAL A 136 2.17 4.22 12.41
N SER A 137 0.89 4.21 11.98
CA SER A 137 -0.29 4.47 12.80
C SER A 137 -0.85 3.19 13.41
#